data_AF-F9EL33-F1
#
_entry.id   AF-F9EL33-F1
#
_cell.length_a   1.000
_cell.length_b   1.000
_cell.length_c   1.000
_cell.angle_alpha   90.00
_cell.angle_beta   90.00
_cell.angle_gamma   90.00
#
_symmetry.space_group_name_H-M   'P 1'
#
loop_
_entity.id
_entity.type
_entity.pdbx_description
1 polymer ?
#
loop_
_entity_poly.entity_id
_entity_poly.type
_entity_poly.pdbx_seq_one_letter_code
_entity_poly.pdbx_strand_id
1 'polypeptide(L)'
;MNLSGNAVIEIINFYKLDPKKDIIVIYDDMDLPFGDIRIREKGSSGGHNGIKSIISHIGEEFIRIKCGIGAKEKDAIEHVLGEFNQTEQKNLDEILENIDNCIIEMLNVQNLDRIMQKYNKKKEKLK
;
A
#
# COMPACT_ATOMS: atom_id res chain seq x y z
N MET A 1 -0.30 -3.05 14.24
CA MET A 1 -0.40 -3.64 12.88
C MET A 1 -0.86 -5.10 12.85
N ASN A 2 -0.38 -5.99 13.71
CA ASN A 2 -0.54 -7.46 13.51
C ASN A 2 -1.98 -8.00 13.61
N LEU A 3 -2.94 -7.17 14.01
CA LEU A 3 -4.36 -7.52 14.18
C LEU A 3 -5.27 -6.73 13.23
N SER A 4 -4.72 -6.11 12.17
CA SER A 4 -5.51 -5.31 11.23
C SER A 4 -6.64 -6.10 10.57
N GLY A 5 -6.47 -7.41 10.36
CA GLY A 5 -7.50 -8.27 9.78
C GLY A 5 -8.79 -8.31 10.61
N ASN A 6 -8.69 -8.22 11.94
CA ASN A 6 -9.85 -8.27 12.83
C ASN A 6 -10.82 -7.11 12.57
N ALA A 7 -10.31 -5.90 12.34
CA ALA A 7 -11.18 -4.76 12.04
C ALA A 7 -11.76 -4.84 10.63
N VAL A 8 -10.94 -5.28 9.67
CA VAL A 8 -11.33 -5.34 8.25
C VAL A 8 -12.45 -6.35 8.03
N ILE A 9 -12.38 -7.55 8.64
CA ILE A 9 -13.41 -8.58 8.47
C ILE A 9 -14.76 -8.15 9.04
N GLU A 10 -14.78 -7.43 10.17
CA GLU A 10 -16.02 -6.95 10.77
C GLU A 10 -16.75 -5.96 9.84
N ILE A 11 -16.01 -5.03 9.24
CA ILE A 11 -16.57 -4.07 8.26
C ILE A 11 -17.12 -4.81 7.03
N ILE A 12 -16.36 -5.76 6.50
CA ILE A 12 -16.76 -6.55 5.32
C ILE A 12 -18.04 -7.33 5.61
N ASN A 13 -18.13 -8.00 6.77
CA ASN A 13 -19.30 -8.76 7.15
C ASN A 13 -20.52 -7.87 7.39
N PHE A 14 -20.32 -6.72 8.05
CA PHE A 14 -21.40 -5.79 8.36
C PHE A 14 -22.02 -5.19 7.09
N TYR A 15 -21.18 -4.70 6.17
CA TYR A 15 -21.64 -4.08 4.92
C TYR A 15 -21.82 -5.05 3.75
N LYS A 16 -21.48 -6.34 3.94
CA LYS A 16 -21.52 -7.40 2.92
C LYS A 16 -20.68 -7.07 1.67
N LEU A 17 -19.47 -6.58 1.91
CA LEU A 17 -18.55 -6.17 0.85
C LEU A 17 -17.86 -7.37 0.21
N ASP A 18 -17.55 -7.28 -1.07
CA ASP A 18 -16.69 -8.22 -1.80
C ASP A 18 -15.23 -7.74 -1.68
N PRO A 19 -14.33 -8.45 -0.97
CA PRO A 19 -12.93 -8.04 -0.81
C PRO A 19 -12.22 -7.69 -2.11
N LYS A 20 -12.57 -8.36 -3.21
CA LYS A 20 -11.93 -8.17 -4.51
C LYS A 20 -12.33 -6.86 -5.18
N LYS A 21 -13.53 -6.36 -4.89
CA LYS A 21 -14.13 -5.20 -5.58
C LYS A 21 -14.19 -3.96 -4.72
N ASP A 22 -14.43 -4.14 -3.42
CA ASP A 22 -14.84 -3.06 -2.53
C ASP A 22 -13.73 -2.66 -1.56
N ILE A 23 -12.60 -3.37 -1.54
CA ILE A 23 -11.52 -3.15 -0.58
C ILE A 23 -10.23 -2.77 -1.30
N ILE A 24 -9.67 -1.64 -0.87
CA ILE A 24 -8.33 -1.17 -1.24
C ILE A 24 -7.53 -1.04 0.06
N VAL A 25 -6.36 -1.69 0.12
CA VAL A 25 -5.46 -1.60 1.28
C VAL A 25 -4.19 -0.85 0.91
N ILE A 26 -3.88 0.19 1.66
CA ILE A 26 -2.68 1.03 1.50
C ILE A 26 -1.72 0.71 2.66
N TYR A 27 -0.45 0.45 2.35
CA TYR A 27 0.54 0.09 3.37
C TYR A 27 1.97 0.37 2.90
N ASP A 28 2.88 0.49 3.85
CA ASP A 28 4.30 0.67 3.61
C ASP A 28 4.99 -0.59 3.08
N ASP A 29 6.01 -0.41 2.24
CA ASP A 29 6.76 -1.51 1.66
C ASP A 29 8.25 -1.20 1.59
N MET A 30 9.05 -1.99 2.31
CA MET A 30 10.51 -1.82 2.37
C MET A 30 11.23 -2.28 1.10
N ASP A 31 10.59 -3.12 0.27
CA ASP A 31 11.17 -3.59 -0.98
C ASP A 31 11.04 -2.55 -2.11
N LEU A 32 10.26 -1.50 -1.90
CA LEU A 32 10.08 -0.40 -2.82
C LEU A 32 10.91 0.82 -2.41
N PRO A 33 11.60 1.50 -3.35
CA PRO A 33 12.26 2.76 -3.09
C PRO A 33 11.33 3.79 -2.47
N PHE A 34 11.86 4.67 -1.63
CA PHE A 34 11.07 5.75 -1.03
C PHE A 34 10.34 6.58 -2.10
N GLY A 35 9.03 6.72 -1.94
CA GLY A 35 8.17 7.48 -2.85
C GLY A 35 7.69 6.74 -4.11
N ASP A 36 8.20 5.54 -4.39
CA ASP A 36 7.59 4.67 -5.40
C ASP A 36 6.27 4.11 -4.86
N ILE A 37 5.24 4.08 -5.70
CA ILE A 37 4.00 3.37 -5.39
C ILE A 37 3.81 2.19 -6.34
N ARG A 38 3.16 1.13 -5.85
CA ARG A 38 2.83 -0.03 -6.67
C ARG A 38 1.48 -0.59 -6.34
N ILE A 39 0.66 -0.73 -7.36
CA ILE A 39 -0.68 -1.29 -7.29
C ILE A 39 -0.64 -2.78 -7.66
N ARG A 40 -1.36 -3.60 -6.89
CA ARG A 40 -1.55 -5.04 -7.12
C ARG A 40 -2.99 -5.45 -6.81
N GLU A 41 -3.54 -6.40 -7.56
CA GLU A 41 -4.89 -6.95 -7.31
C GLU A 41 -4.88 -8.19 -6.40
N LYS A 42 -3.72 -8.81 -6.24
CA LYS A 42 -3.52 -10.00 -5.41
C LYS A 42 -2.04 -10.20 -5.07
N GLY A 43 -1.80 -11.10 -4.12
CA GLY A 43 -0.47 -11.62 -3.81
C GLY A 43 -0.25 -11.89 -2.33
N SER A 44 0.94 -12.40 -2.00
CA SER A 44 1.33 -12.68 -0.62
C SER A 44 1.55 -11.41 0.19
N SER A 45 1.79 -11.56 1.51
CA SER A 45 2.05 -10.42 2.39
C SER A 45 3.41 -9.76 2.22
N GLY A 46 4.35 -10.40 1.52
CA GLY A 46 5.74 -9.90 1.44
C GLY A 46 6.43 -9.77 2.80
N GLY A 47 5.97 -10.52 3.81
CA GLY A 47 6.48 -10.41 5.18
C GLY A 47 5.83 -9.29 6.02
N HIS A 48 4.95 -8.46 5.44
CA HIS A 48 4.27 -7.40 6.18
C HIS A 48 3.18 -7.97 7.10
N ASN A 49 3.29 -7.74 8.41
CA ASN A 49 2.42 -8.37 9.42
C ASN A 49 0.95 -7.93 9.33
N GLY A 50 0.68 -6.65 9.04
CA GLY A 50 -0.70 -6.16 8.84
C GLY A 50 -1.39 -6.84 7.66
N ILE A 51 -0.74 -6.89 6.49
CA ILE A 51 -1.22 -7.62 5.32
C ILE A 51 -1.35 -9.11 5.57
N LYS A 52 -0.42 -9.75 6.28
CA LYS A 52 -0.55 -11.15 6.70
C LYS A 52 -1.83 -11.37 7.51
N SER A 53 -2.12 -10.47 8.45
CA SER A 53 -3.35 -10.49 9.26
C SER A 53 -4.59 -10.35 8.37
N ILE A 54 -4.63 -9.39 7.46
CA ILE A 54 -5.77 -9.19 6.54
C ILE A 54 -5.99 -10.43 5.65
N ILE A 55 -4.94 -10.94 5.01
CA ILE A 55 -5.01 -12.13 4.15
C ILE A 55 -5.59 -13.32 4.91
N SER A 56 -5.19 -13.53 6.17
CA SER A 56 -5.69 -14.66 6.96
C SER A 56 -7.20 -14.62 7.22
N HIS A 57 -7.85 -13.46 7.07
CA HIS A 57 -9.29 -13.30 7.26
C HIS A 57 -10.07 -13.28 5.95
N ILE A 58 -9.53 -12.63 4.90
CA ILE A 58 -10.31 -12.31 3.68
C ILE A 58 -9.70 -12.87 2.38
N GLY A 59 -8.58 -13.61 2.47
CA GLY A 59 -7.86 -14.14 1.31
C GLY A 59 -6.93 -13.12 0.66
N GLU A 60 -6.29 -13.50 -0.46
CA GLU A 60 -5.26 -12.67 -1.11
C GLU A 60 -5.80 -11.72 -2.19
N GLU A 61 -7.03 -11.93 -2.66
CA GLU A 61 -7.65 -11.22 -3.78
C GLU A 61 -8.33 -9.92 -3.31
N PHE A 62 -7.52 -8.89 -3.11
CA PHE A 62 -7.97 -7.52 -2.86
C PHE A 62 -6.92 -6.54 -3.38
N ILE A 63 -7.38 -5.34 -3.74
CA ILE A 63 -6.51 -4.32 -4.30
C ILE A 63 -5.59 -3.77 -3.21
N ARG A 64 -4.33 -3.54 -3.60
CA ARG A 64 -3.25 -3.08 -2.73
C ARG A 64 -2.52 -1.92 -3.37
N ILE A 65 -2.30 -0.86 -2.60
CA ILE A 65 -1.37 0.21 -2.93
C ILE A 65 -0.19 0.07 -1.97
N LYS A 66 0.95 -0.39 -2.50
CA LYS A 66 2.21 -0.48 -1.77
C LYS A 66 2.90 0.87 -1.86
N CYS A 67 3.29 1.44 -0.72
CA CYS A 67 3.97 2.72 -0.62
C CYS A 67 5.42 2.48 -0.20
N GLY A 68 6.37 2.77 -1.08
CA GLY A 68 7.77 2.51 -0.80
C GLY A 68 8.32 3.38 0.32
N ILE A 69 8.93 2.73 1.30
CA ILE A 69 9.63 3.40 2.42
C ILE A 69 11.15 3.17 2.37
N GLY A 70 11.66 2.62 1.26
CA GLY A 70 13.07 2.30 1.11
C GLY A 70 13.49 1.05 1.87
N ALA A 71 14.63 0.49 1.45
CA ALA A 71 15.21 -0.67 2.08
C ALA A 71 15.76 -0.31 3.45
N LYS A 72 15.57 -1.21 4.42
CA LYS A 72 16.21 -1.12 5.73
C LYS A 72 17.72 -1.08 5.58
N GLU A 73 18.38 -0.13 6.24
CA GLU A 73 19.84 -0.17 6.41
C GLU A 73 20.25 -1.13 7.54
N LYS A 74 19.35 -1.36 8.51
CA LYS A 74 19.58 -2.17 9.71
C LYS A 74 18.38 -3.07 10.02
N ASP A 75 17.73 -2.86 11.17
CA ASP A 75 16.57 -3.61 11.65
C ASP A 75 15.30 -3.16 10.92
N ALA A 76 14.50 -4.13 10.48
CA ALA A 76 13.23 -3.86 9.82
C ALA A 76 12.21 -3.20 10.77
N ILE A 77 12.23 -3.57 12.05
CA ILE A 77 11.33 -3.02 13.06
C ILE A 77 11.68 -1.56 13.32
N GLU A 78 12.96 -1.24 13.52
CA GLU A 78 13.41 0.14 13.71
C GLU A 78 13.12 0.99 12.47
N HIS A 79 13.29 0.45 11.26
CA HIS A 79 12.99 1.16 10.02
C HIS A 79 11.51 1.52 9.89
N VAL A 80 10.60 0.58 10.16
CA VAL A 80 9.15 0.79 10.03
C VAL A 80 8.59 1.67 11.15
N LEU A 81 9.18 1.62 12.35
CA LEU A 81 8.76 2.44 13.50
C LEU A 81 9.50 3.77 13.60
N GLY A 82 10.52 3.98 12.77
CA GLY A 82 11.34 5.19 12.74
C GLY A 82 10.65 6.37 12.06
N GLU A 83 11.20 7.56 12.28
CA GLU A 83 10.74 8.77 11.59
C GLU A 83 11.45 8.94 10.25
N PHE A 84 10.76 9.53 9.28
CA PHE A 84 11.37 9.97 8.02
C PHE A 84 12.44 11.03 8.28
N ASN A 85 13.56 10.93 7.56
CA ASN A 85 14.63 11.92 7.63
C ASN A 85 14.22 13.24 6.95
N GLN A 86 15.02 14.30 7.10
CA GLN A 86 14.67 15.63 6.55
C GLN A 86 14.45 15.64 5.03
N THR A 87 15.18 14.82 4.27
CA THR A 87 15.01 14.73 2.81
C THR A 87 13.73 13.98 2.47
N GLU A 88 13.42 12.91 3.19
CA GLU A 88 12.17 12.16 3.02
C GLU A 88 10.96 13.01 3.40
N GLN A 89 10.99 13.71 4.53
CA GLN A 89 9.92 14.61 4.96
C GLN A 89 9.63 15.70 3.93
N LYS A 90 10.65 16.29 3.29
CA LYS A 90 10.47 17.29 2.23
C LYS A 90 9.72 16.76 1.01
N ASN A 91 9.84 15.47 0.72
CA ASN A 91 9.21 14.83 -0.43
C ASN A 91 7.89 14.13 -0.04
N LEU A 92 7.57 14.04 1.26
CA LEU A 92 6.43 13.29 1.75
C LEU A 92 5.10 13.85 1.24
N ASP A 93 4.95 15.17 1.20
CA ASP A 93 3.73 15.83 0.72
C ASP A 93 3.45 15.47 -0.75
N GLU A 94 4.48 15.46 -1.62
CA GLU A 94 4.33 15.06 -3.03
C GLU A 94 3.94 13.58 -3.15
N ILE A 95 4.51 12.72 -2.31
CA ILE A 95 4.21 11.29 -2.30
C ILE A 95 2.77 11.04 -1.87
N LEU A 96 2.31 11.72 -0.82
CA LEU A 96 0.93 11.64 -0.33
C LEU A 96 -0.05 12.17 -1.38
N GLU A 97 0.24 13.31 -2.01
CA GLU A 97 -0.57 13.84 -3.11
C GLU A 97 -0.66 12.85 -4.29
N ASN A 98 0.44 12.17 -4.61
CA ASN A 98 0.43 11.14 -5.66
C ASN A 98 -0.42 9.91 -5.28
N ILE A 99 -0.43 9.51 -4.01
CA ILE A 99 -1.29 8.44 -3.49
C ILE A 99 -2.76 8.87 -3.55
N ASP A 100 -3.08 10.09 -3.13
CA ASP A 100 -4.45 10.63 -3.18
C ASP A 100 -4.99 10.67 -4.61
N ASN A 101 -4.19 11.19 -5.54
CA ASN A 101 -4.53 11.19 -6.97
C ASN A 101 -4.76 9.77 -7.51
N CYS A 102 -3.92 8.81 -7.09
CA CYS A 102 -4.09 7.41 -7.45
C CYS A 102 -5.44 6.86 -6.95
N ILE A 103 -5.80 7.11 -5.69
CA ILE A 103 -7.06 6.65 -5.09
C ILE A 103 -8.25 7.29 -5.82
N ILE A 104 -8.21 8.60 -6.05
CA ILE A 104 -9.27 9.33 -6.76
C ILE A 104 -9.46 8.77 -8.18
N GLU A 105 -8.37 8.49 -8.90
CA GLU A 105 -8.45 7.88 -10.22
C GLU A 105 -9.02 6.46 -10.16
N MET A 106 -8.66 5.66 -9.16
CA MET A 106 -9.22 4.31 -8.98
C MET A 106 -10.72 4.31 -8.70
N LEU A 107 -11.19 5.27 -7.92
CA LEU A 107 -12.62 5.41 -7.61
C LEU A 107 -13.43 5.89 -8.81
N ASN A 108 -12.81 6.68 -9.70
CA ASN A 108 -13.50 7.29 -10.86
C ASN A 108 -13.35 6.48 -12.16
N VAL A 109 -12.24 5.78 -12.35
CA VAL A 109 -11.87 5.11 -13.60
C VAL A 109 -11.96 3.59 -13.41
N GLN A 110 -12.96 2.97 -14.05
CA GLN A 110 -13.18 1.51 -14.01
C GLN A 110 -12.17 0.72 -14.88
N ASN A 111 -10.92 1.18 -15.01
CA ASN A 111 -9.88 0.47 -15.74
C ASN A 111 -8.59 0.43 -14.91
N LEU A 112 -8.50 -0.60 -14.06
CA LEU A 112 -7.38 -0.78 -13.15
C LEU A 112 -6.06 -1.02 -13.90
N ASP A 113 -6.09 -1.70 -15.05
CA ASP A 113 -4.88 -1.93 -15.87
C ASP A 113 -4.22 -0.62 -16.29
N ARG A 114 -5.01 0.36 -16.74
CA ARG A 114 -4.50 1.68 -17.13
C ARG A 114 -3.90 2.43 -15.94
N ILE A 115 -4.55 2.35 -14.78
CA ILE A 115 -4.07 2.98 -13.55
C ILE A 115 -2.75 2.32 -13.12
N MET A 116 -2.69 0.99 -13.11
CA MET A 116 -1.48 0.23 -12.85
C MET A 116 -0.35 0.61 -13.81
N GLN A 117 -0.64 0.76 -15.11
CA GLN A 117 0.36 1.21 -16.10
C GLN A 117 0.88 2.62 -15.81
N LYS A 118 0.04 3.52 -15.28
CA LYS A 118 0.43 4.88 -14.93
C LYS A 118 1.31 4.91 -13.68
N TYR A 119 0.86 4.27 -12.60
CA TYR A 119 1.46 4.42 -11.28
C TYR A 119 2.54 3.38 -10.95
N ASN A 120 2.57 2.21 -11.59
CA ASN A 120 3.63 1.22 -11.36
C ASN A 120 4.96 1.55 -12.08
N LYS A 121 5.05 2.70 -12.74
CA LYS A 121 6.29 3.17 -13.37
C LYS A 121 7.28 3.54 -12.26
N LYS A 122 8.52 3.06 -12.37
CA LYS A 122 9.60 3.51 -11.47
C LYS A 122 9.79 5.01 -11.68
N LYS A 123 9.77 5.80 -10.60
CA LYS A 123 10.25 7.18 -10.67
C LYS A 123 11.78 7.14 -10.83
N GLU A 124 12.35 8.08 -11.59
CA GLU A 124 13.80 8.28 -11.57
C GLU A 124 14.21 8.66 -10.14
N LYS A 125 15.38 8.17 -9.68
CA LYS A 125 15.85 8.45 -8.32
C LYS A 125 15.81 9.96 -8.06
N LEU A 126 15.08 10.36 -7.02
CA LEU A 126 15.16 11.70 -6.45
C LEU A 126 16.64 12.02 -6.22
N LYS A 127 17.15 13.08 -6.88
CA LYS A 127 18.54 13.52 -6.77
C LYS A 127 18.76 14.36 -5.52
#